data_AF-F4FXZ1-F1
#
_entry.id   AF-F4FXZ1-F1
#
_cell.length_a   1.000
_cell.length_b   1.000
_cell.length_c   1.000
_cell.angle_alpha   90.00
_cell.angle_beta   90.00
_cell.angle_gamma   90.00
#
_symmetry.space_group_name_H-M   'P 1'
#
loop_
_entity.id
_entity.type
_entity.pdbx_description
1 polymer ?
#
loop_
_entity_poly.entity_id
_entity_poly.type
_entity_poly.pdbx_seq_one_letter_code
_entity_poly.pdbx_strand_id
1 'polypeptide(L)'
;MSSTAAYITSVSRLFKSTTLTKGTLNELLSSKDWKELLSILKEKGILEENLDSVEKAEIVLRKKALARLQELYNLSNSVKLARDIVLGYIYQQTLDEFTYLVSLVWNKIKGDTSKLLYLQGKVDQIPSSMEELNSILQGTIHGQALSFAVSKGPKDLSQLNSLLDYFFIYYMNSLTEGLKGEWKVSANSILCEYKDYYSASIAIRQKLNLGIRCRLNEDDIRDLSSSKSSEEITNILRRTVYSRNLDLSSIYSALASFHTLARSASRVGALSVFMGSPFNPIVAMGVSQLIRLDTEDLIMLLNGTKLGYLPERLKGYMSFQLI
;
A
#
# COMPACT_ATOMS: atom_id res chain seq x y z
N MET A 1 -20.68 22.18 0.79
CA MET A 1 -19.48 21.49 0.25
C MET A 1 -18.17 22.18 0.60
N SER A 2 -18.04 23.52 0.60
CA SER A 2 -16.75 24.16 0.90
C SER A 2 -16.29 24.03 2.36
N SER A 3 -17.19 24.12 3.35
CA SER A 3 -16.83 24.00 4.77
C SER A 3 -16.33 22.60 5.15
N THR A 4 -17.00 21.54 4.67
CA THR A 4 -16.59 20.15 4.90
C THR A 4 -15.29 19.81 4.17
N ALA A 5 -15.09 20.34 2.96
CA ALA A 5 -13.84 20.20 2.23
C ALA A 5 -12.67 20.95 2.90
N ALA A 6 -12.89 22.14 3.46
CA ALA A 6 -11.87 22.86 4.22
C ALA A 6 -11.49 22.13 5.51
N TYR A 7 -12.48 21.53 6.20
CA TYR A 7 -12.25 20.74 7.39
C TYR A 7 -11.33 19.55 7.10
N ILE A 8 -11.64 18.73 6.08
CA ILE A 8 -10.80 17.58 5.76
C ILE A 8 -9.40 17.98 5.29
N THR A 9 -9.26 19.09 4.58
CA THR A 9 -7.94 19.64 4.22
C THR A 9 -7.14 20.02 5.46
N SER A 10 -7.77 20.69 6.42
CA SER A 10 -7.11 21.13 7.66
C SER A 10 -6.67 19.93 8.50
N VAL A 11 -7.55 18.94 8.68
CA VAL A 11 -7.23 17.68 9.37
C VAL A 11 -6.10 16.95 8.65
N SER A 12 -6.17 16.80 7.33
CA SER A 12 -5.14 16.10 6.57
C SER A 12 -3.78 16.80 6.65
N ARG A 13 -3.75 18.14 6.69
CA ARG A 13 -2.53 18.93 6.91
C ARG A 13 -1.94 18.72 8.30
N LEU A 14 -2.78 18.60 9.33
CA LEU A 14 -2.32 18.29 10.69
C LEU A 14 -1.61 16.93 10.70
N PHE A 15 -2.23 15.90 10.12
CA PHE A 15 -1.61 14.57 10.03
C PHE A 15 -0.34 14.56 9.16
N LYS A 16 -0.31 15.34 8.08
CA LYS A 16 0.88 15.52 7.22
C LYS A 16 2.04 16.19 7.96
N SER A 17 1.77 16.99 8.99
CA SER A 17 2.83 17.63 9.78
C SER A 17 3.66 16.63 10.61
N THR A 18 3.10 15.43 10.85
CA THR A 18 3.73 14.38 11.66
C THR A 18 4.25 13.21 10.80
N THR A 19 4.37 13.39 9.48
CA THR A 19 4.98 12.40 8.58
C THR A 19 6.50 12.56 8.57
N LEU A 20 7.22 11.51 8.18
CA LEU A 20 8.67 11.50 8.12
C LEU A 20 9.20 12.57 7.16
N THR A 21 10.33 13.15 7.53
CA THR A 21 11.09 14.08 6.70
C THR A 21 12.32 13.38 6.13
N LYS A 22 12.91 13.95 5.06
CA LYS A 22 14.21 13.50 4.54
C LYS A 22 15.29 13.53 5.62
N GLY A 23 15.30 14.56 6.47
CA GLY A 23 16.25 14.68 7.57
C GLY A 23 16.12 13.54 8.57
N THR A 24 14.89 13.21 8.96
CA THR A 24 14.60 12.08 9.85
C THR A 24 15.10 10.76 9.26
N LEU A 25 14.88 10.51 7.96
CA LEU A 25 15.37 9.28 7.35
C LEU A 25 16.89 9.20 7.24
N ASN A 26 17.56 10.30 6.90
CA ASN A 26 19.02 10.32 6.82
C ASN A 26 19.65 10.03 8.18
N GLU A 27 19.06 10.54 9.26
CA GLU A 27 19.46 10.23 10.62
C GLU A 27 19.25 8.74 10.95
N LEU A 28 18.09 8.17 10.62
CA LEU A 28 17.82 6.74 10.84
C LEU A 28 18.76 5.84 10.02
N LEU A 29 19.10 6.22 8.79
CA LEU A 29 20.06 5.51 7.95
C LEU A 29 21.49 5.53 8.49
N SER A 30 21.83 6.51 9.32
CA SER A 30 23.14 6.62 9.96
C SER A 30 23.29 5.72 11.20
N SER A 31 22.21 5.06 11.63
CA SER A 31 22.22 4.12 12.76
C SER A 31 23.15 2.94 12.48
N LYS A 32 23.98 2.57 13.45
CA LYS A 32 24.89 1.43 13.37
C LYS A 32 24.17 0.10 13.51
N ASP A 33 23.11 0.07 14.31
CA ASP A 33 22.28 -1.10 14.50
C ASP A 33 20.79 -0.73 14.69
N TRP A 34 19.94 -1.75 14.76
CA TRP A 34 18.50 -1.56 14.89
C TRP A 34 18.10 -1.01 16.27
N LYS A 35 18.92 -1.16 17.32
CA LYS A 35 18.62 -0.63 18.66
C LYS A 35 18.87 0.87 18.74
N GLU A 36 19.93 1.34 18.09
CA GLU A 36 20.19 2.78 17.88
C GLU A 36 19.04 3.40 17.07
N LEU A 37 18.60 2.72 16.00
CA LEU A 37 17.45 3.16 15.22
C LEU A 37 16.18 3.30 16.08
N LEU A 38 15.85 2.30 16.91
CA LEU A 38 14.71 2.38 17.83
C LEU A 38 14.84 3.52 18.84
N SER A 39 16.06 3.80 19.32
CA SER A 39 16.31 4.91 20.24
C SER A 39 16.03 6.26 19.58
N ILE A 40 16.46 6.45 18.32
CA ILE A 40 16.16 7.66 17.54
C ILE A 40 14.63 7.79 17.33
N LEU A 41 13.94 6.69 17.01
CA LEU A 41 12.48 6.72 16.86
C LEU A 41 11.75 7.09 18.15
N LYS A 42 12.26 6.64 19.31
CA LYS A 42 11.74 7.04 20.62
C LYS A 42 11.99 8.52 20.90
N GLU A 43 13.21 9.01 20.70
CA GLU A 43 13.57 10.42 20.91
C GLU A 43 12.72 11.37 20.06
N LYS A 44 12.34 10.94 18.85
CA LYS A 44 11.44 11.70 17.96
C LYS A 44 9.95 11.54 18.26
N GLY A 45 9.57 10.80 19.30
CA GLY A 45 8.16 10.53 19.64
C GLY A 45 7.42 9.67 18.61
N ILE A 46 8.15 8.97 17.73
CA ILE A 46 7.57 8.00 16.80
C ILE A 46 7.22 6.72 17.55
N LEU A 47 8.06 6.32 18.51
CA LEU A 47 7.77 5.26 19.49
C LEU A 47 7.67 5.87 20.89
N GLU A 48 6.81 5.30 21.74
CA GLU A 48 6.67 5.74 23.14
C GLU A 48 7.78 5.17 24.03
N GLU A 49 8.24 3.96 23.71
CA GLU A 49 9.26 3.25 24.45
C GLU A 49 10.23 2.51 23.53
N ASN A 50 11.36 2.09 24.10
CA ASN A 50 12.32 1.25 23.40
C ASN A 50 11.82 -0.19 23.44
N LEU A 51 11.71 -0.79 22.27
CA LEU A 51 11.21 -2.16 22.11
C LEU A 51 12.38 -3.14 22.12
N ASP A 52 12.16 -4.31 22.70
CA ASP A 52 13.15 -5.36 22.89
C ASP A 52 13.36 -6.26 21.66
N SER A 53 12.51 -6.13 20.63
CA SER A 53 12.68 -6.83 19.35
C SER A 53 12.15 -6.04 18.16
N VAL A 54 12.69 -6.36 16.96
CA VAL A 54 12.23 -5.79 15.69
C VAL A 54 10.80 -6.23 15.37
N GLU A 55 10.44 -7.47 15.69
CA GLU A 55 9.10 -8.01 15.50
C GLU A 55 8.05 -7.20 16.29
N LYS A 56 8.37 -6.85 17.55
CA LYS A 56 7.51 -5.98 18.35
C LYS A 56 7.46 -4.56 17.79
N ALA A 57 8.59 -4.04 17.30
CA ALA A 57 8.64 -2.73 16.64
C ALA A 57 7.75 -2.66 15.40
N GLU A 58 7.77 -3.68 14.54
CA GLU A 58 6.87 -3.75 13.39
C GLU A 58 5.40 -3.73 13.81
N ILE A 59 5.03 -4.52 14.83
CA ILE A 59 3.66 -4.57 15.34
C ILE A 59 3.23 -3.19 15.84
N VAL A 60 4.08 -2.52 16.63
CA VAL A 60 3.77 -1.17 17.16
C VAL A 60 3.65 -0.14 16.04
N LEU A 61 4.55 -0.16 15.05
CA LEU A 61 4.49 0.75 13.90
C LEU A 61 3.22 0.54 13.06
N ARG A 62 2.84 -0.72 12.80
CA ARG A 62 1.59 -1.07 12.10
C ARG A 62 0.36 -0.62 12.90
N LYS A 63 0.32 -0.90 14.21
CA LYS A 63 -0.78 -0.43 15.10
C LYS A 63 -0.90 1.10 15.09
N LYS A 64 0.20 1.82 15.18
CA LYS A 64 0.22 3.29 15.12
C LYS A 64 -0.31 3.80 13.78
N ALA A 65 0.11 3.20 12.67
CA ALA A 65 -0.39 3.56 11.34
C ALA A 65 -1.90 3.33 11.21
N LEU A 66 -2.39 2.18 11.67
CA LEU A 66 -3.81 1.83 11.67
C LEU A 66 -4.64 2.77 12.55
N ALA A 67 -4.17 3.08 13.75
CA ALA A 67 -4.84 4.02 14.65
C ALA A 67 -4.99 5.41 14.00
N ARG A 68 -3.92 5.91 13.36
CA ARG A 68 -3.95 7.18 12.63
C ARG A 68 -4.92 7.15 11.44
N LEU A 69 -4.95 6.06 10.66
CA LEU A 69 -5.90 5.93 9.56
C LEU A 69 -7.34 5.81 10.06
N GLN A 70 -7.60 5.12 11.16
CA GLN A 70 -8.93 5.03 11.77
C GLN A 70 -9.40 6.39 12.32
N GLU A 71 -8.51 7.14 12.96
CA GLU A 71 -8.81 8.50 13.41
C GLU A 71 -9.17 9.38 12.21
N LEU A 72 -8.34 9.36 11.15
CA LEU A 72 -8.62 10.11 9.92
C LEU A 72 -9.92 9.66 9.25
N TYR A 73 -10.24 8.37 9.25
CA TYR A 73 -11.49 7.83 8.74
C TYR A 73 -12.70 8.39 9.50
N ASN A 74 -12.63 8.40 10.84
CA ASN A 74 -13.68 8.95 11.69
C ASN A 74 -13.86 10.46 11.49
N LEU A 75 -12.77 11.20 11.31
CA LEU A 75 -12.80 12.63 11.01
C LEU A 75 -13.30 12.90 9.57
N SER A 76 -13.16 11.93 8.65
CA SER A 76 -13.62 12.07 7.26
C SER A 76 -15.13 11.82 7.06
N ASN A 77 -15.90 11.56 8.11
CA ASN A 77 -17.33 11.22 8.04
C ASN A 77 -18.19 12.24 7.27
N SER A 78 -17.78 13.51 7.23
CA SER A 78 -18.49 14.58 6.53
C SER A 78 -18.24 14.63 5.00
N VAL A 79 -17.28 13.86 4.49
CA VAL A 79 -16.92 13.80 3.07
C VAL A 79 -16.75 12.35 2.64
N LYS A 80 -17.81 11.78 2.05
CA LYS A 80 -17.87 10.36 1.63
C LYS A 80 -16.63 9.91 0.86
N LEU A 81 -16.21 10.67 -0.16
CA LEU A 81 -15.03 10.31 -0.96
C LEU A 81 -13.75 10.21 -0.11
N ALA A 82 -13.52 11.14 0.82
CA ALA A 82 -12.36 11.10 1.70
C ALA A 82 -12.42 9.89 2.64
N ARG A 83 -13.59 9.61 3.22
CA ARG A 83 -13.81 8.43 4.05
C ARG A 83 -13.57 7.13 3.29
N ASP A 84 -14.11 7.01 2.08
CA ASP A 84 -13.96 5.83 1.23
C ASP A 84 -12.50 5.63 0.81
N ILE A 85 -11.77 6.71 0.52
CA ILE A 85 -10.32 6.69 0.26
C ILE A 85 -9.56 6.12 1.47
N VAL A 86 -9.79 6.67 2.67
CA VAL A 86 -9.08 6.23 3.88
C VAL A 86 -9.38 4.77 4.20
N LEU A 87 -10.62 4.33 3.96
CA LEU A 87 -11.00 2.92 4.09
C LEU A 87 -10.15 2.01 3.19
N GLY A 88 -9.86 2.43 1.95
CA GLY A 88 -8.94 1.73 1.05
C GLY A 88 -7.52 1.57 1.61
N TYR A 89 -7.01 2.58 2.31
CA TYR A 89 -5.70 2.49 2.97
C TYR A 89 -5.72 1.63 4.23
N ILE A 90 -6.82 1.62 4.99
CA ILE A 90 -7.03 0.67 6.10
C ILE A 90 -7.02 -0.75 5.56
N TYR A 91 -7.69 -1.01 4.43
CA TYR A 91 -7.62 -2.31 3.76
C TYR A 91 -6.18 -2.70 3.42
N GLN A 92 -5.42 -1.80 2.77
CA GLN A 92 -4.05 -2.11 2.40
C GLN A 92 -3.16 -2.43 3.62
N GLN A 93 -3.31 -1.68 4.72
CA GLN A 93 -2.55 -1.91 5.95
C GLN A 93 -2.92 -3.21 6.68
N THR A 94 -4.09 -3.77 6.37
CA THR A 94 -4.61 -5.00 6.99
C THR A 94 -4.63 -6.17 6.01
N LEU A 95 -4.03 -6.01 4.83
CA LEU A 95 -4.02 -7.03 3.78
C LEU A 95 -3.25 -8.28 4.21
N ASP A 96 -2.14 -8.14 4.93
CA ASP A 96 -1.38 -9.29 5.45
C ASP A 96 -2.22 -10.13 6.43
N GLU A 97 -2.94 -9.46 7.34
CA GLU A 97 -3.87 -10.14 8.26
C GLU A 97 -5.01 -10.81 7.50
N PHE A 98 -5.52 -10.14 6.47
CA PHE A 98 -6.64 -10.65 5.70
C PHE A 98 -6.26 -11.85 4.84
N THR A 99 -5.11 -11.78 4.16
CA THR A 99 -4.57 -12.90 3.38
C THR A 99 -4.18 -14.07 4.28
N TYR A 100 -3.70 -13.82 5.51
CA TYR A 100 -3.52 -14.87 6.52
C TYR A 100 -4.84 -15.57 6.84
N LEU A 101 -5.90 -14.80 7.16
CA LEU A 101 -7.22 -15.36 7.45
C LEU A 101 -7.79 -16.15 6.26
N VAL A 102 -7.74 -15.58 5.05
CA VAL A 102 -8.17 -16.24 3.81
C VAL A 102 -7.38 -17.53 3.58
N SER A 103 -6.08 -17.53 3.82
CA SER A 103 -5.24 -18.71 3.64
C SER A 103 -5.61 -19.84 4.62
N LEU A 104 -5.96 -19.51 5.86
CA LEU A 104 -6.44 -20.49 6.84
C LEU A 104 -7.77 -21.11 6.42
N VAL A 105 -8.74 -20.26 6.03
CA VAL A 105 -10.07 -20.69 5.59
C VAL A 105 -9.97 -21.54 4.32
N TRP A 106 -9.19 -21.10 3.33
CA TRP A 106 -9.00 -21.82 2.05
C TRP A 106 -8.46 -23.23 2.28
N ASN A 107 -7.44 -23.35 3.13
CA ASN A 107 -6.78 -24.62 3.42
C ASN A 107 -7.49 -25.43 4.53
N LYS A 108 -8.57 -24.90 5.11
CA LYS A 108 -9.30 -25.52 6.24
C LYS A 108 -8.39 -25.83 7.44
N ILE A 109 -7.46 -24.92 7.74
CA ILE A 109 -6.50 -25.04 8.83
C ILE A 109 -7.02 -24.29 10.06
N LYS A 110 -6.88 -24.91 11.24
CA LYS A 110 -7.10 -24.22 12.51
C LYS A 110 -6.04 -23.13 12.69
N GLY A 111 -6.49 -21.89 12.84
CA GLY A 111 -5.62 -20.74 13.04
C GLY A 111 -5.80 -20.08 14.39
N ASP A 112 -4.92 -19.12 14.66
CA ASP A 112 -4.91 -18.33 15.89
C ASP A 112 -5.32 -16.90 15.57
N THR A 113 -6.51 -16.50 16.01
CA THR A 113 -7.06 -15.16 15.79
C THR A 113 -6.32 -14.09 16.59
N SER A 114 -5.52 -14.45 17.61
CA SER A 114 -4.73 -13.49 18.39
C SER A 114 -3.62 -12.80 17.59
N LYS A 115 -3.28 -13.34 16.41
CA LYS A 115 -2.32 -12.73 15.48
C LYS A 115 -2.91 -11.58 14.65
N LEU A 116 -4.23 -11.42 14.64
CA LEU A 116 -4.91 -10.36 13.92
C LEU A 116 -4.89 -9.09 14.78
N LEU A 117 -4.40 -7.95 14.27
CA LEU A 117 -4.39 -6.69 15.01
C LEU A 117 -5.69 -5.91 14.78
N TYR A 118 -6.22 -5.95 13.56
CA TYR A 118 -7.43 -5.23 13.16
C TYR A 118 -8.63 -6.16 13.02
N LEU A 119 -8.46 -7.33 12.41
CA LEU A 119 -9.57 -8.23 12.10
C LEU A 119 -10.06 -9.07 13.28
N GLN A 120 -9.31 -9.09 14.39
CA GLN A 120 -9.68 -9.86 15.58
C GLN A 120 -11.08 -9.48 16.10
N GLY A 121 -11.40 -8.19 16.17
CA GLY A 121 -12.72 -7.72 16.64
C GLY A 121 -13.88 -7.97 15.67
N LYS A 122 -13.63 -8.61 14.52
CA LYS A 122 -14.65 -8.99 13.52
C LYS A 122 -14.78 -10.50 13.36
N VAL A 123 -13.81 -11.27 13.85
CA VAL A 123 -13.67 -12.70 13.61
C VAL A 123 -13.28 -13.38 14.92
N ASP A 124 -14.29 -13.82 15.67
CA ASP A 124 -14.08 -14.48 16.97
C ASP A 124 -13.45 -15.86 16.82
N GLN A 125 -13.81 -16.58 15.75
CA GLN A 125 -13.30 -17.90 15.39
C GLN A 125 -12.98 -17.94 13.90
N ILE A 126 -11.97 -18.73 13.51
CA ILE A 126 -11.62 -18.91 12.10
C ILE A 126 -12.81 -19.54 11.36
N PRO A 127 -13.36 -18.88 10.32
CA PRO A 127 -14.51 -19.41 9.59
C PRO A 127 -14.21 -20.75 8.93
N SER A 128 -15.22 -21.60 8.83
CA SER A 128 -15.11 -22.94 8.25
C SER A 128 -15.11 -22.96 6.71
N SER A 129 -15.57 -21.87 6.10
CA SER A 129 -15.73 -21.74 4.64
C SER A 129 -15.55 -20.29 4.17
N MET A 130 -15.31 -20.12 2.86
CA MET A 130 -15.21 -18.80 2.25
C MET A 130 -16.53 -18.04 2.26
N GLU A 131 -17.65 -18.77 2.15
CA GLU A 131 -19.00 -18.24 2.24
C GLU A 131 -19.27 -17.67 3.63
N GLU A 132 -18.90 -18.40 4.68
CA GLU A 132 -19.01 -17.94 6.06
C GLU A 132 -18.12 -16.71 6.31
N LEU A 133 -16.86 -16.75 5.85
CA LEU A 133 -15.95 -15.60 5.94
C LEU A 133 -16.55 -14.36 5.26
N ASN A 134 -17.13 -14.52 4.07
CA ASN A 134 -17.74 -13.41 3.33
C ASN A 134 -18.99 -12.87 4.04
N SER A 135 -19.79 -13.74 4.66
CA SER A 135 -20.95 -13.34 5.47
C SER A 135 -20.55 -12.53 6.70
N ILE A 136 -19.51 -12.95 7.42
CA ILE A 136 -18.99 -12.23 8.59
C ILE A 136 -18.47 -10.85 8.20
N LEU A 137 -17.81 -10.76 7.05
CA LEU A 137 -17.22 -9.51 6.55
C LEU A 137 -18.18 -8.67 5.69
N GLN A 138 -19.46 -9.04 5.63
CA GLN A 138 -20.45 -8.34 4.83
C GLN A 138 -20.51 -6.85 5.20
N GLY A 139 -20.57 -5.97 4.20
CA GLY A 139 -20.59 -4.53 4.40
C GLY A 139 -19.23 -3.89 4.76
N THR A 140 -18.17 -4.68 4.90
CA THR A 140 -16.80 -4.18 5.10
C THR A 140 -16.02 -4.14 3.78
N ILE A 141 -14.93 -3.37 3.75
CA ILE A 141 -14.02 -3.37 2.58
C ILE A 141 -13.35 -4.72 2.34
N HIS A 142 -13.10 -5.50 3.40
CA HIS A 142 -12.56 -6.86 3.31
C HIS A 142 -13.56 -7.82 2.64
N GLY A 143 -14.85 -7.72 2.98
CA GLY A 143 -15.91 -8.50 2.31
C GLY A 143 -16.07 -8.11 0.83
N GLN A 144 -15.96 -6.81 0.52
CA GLN A 144 -15.94 -6.34 -0.88
C GLN A 144 -14.74 -6.89 -1.65
N ALA A 145 -13.54 -6.89 -1.04
CA ALA A 145 -12.33 -7.43 -1.62
C ALA A 145 -12.43 -8.93 -1.88
N LEU A 146 -12.96 -9.70 -0.93
CA LEU A 146 -13.17 -11.13 -1.08
C LEU A 146 -14.19 -11.43 -2.19
N SER A 147 -15.32 -10.73 -2.18
CA SER A 147 -16.35 -10.85 -3.22
C SER A 147 -15.77 -10.52 -4.60
N PHE A 148 -14.97 -9.45 -4.72
CA PHE A 148 -14.24 -9.12 -5.95
C PHE A 148 -13.32 -10.27 -6.38
N ALA A 149 -12.44 -10.74 -5.49
CA ALA A 149 -11.44 -11.75 -5.84
C ALA A 149 -12.10 -13.09 -6.22
N VAL A 150 -13.08 -13.55 -5.45
CA VAL A 150 -13.85 -14.79 -5.73
C VAL A 150 -14.62 -14.67 -7.05
N SER A 151 -15.20 -13.50 -7.36
CA SER A 151 -15.92 -13.29 -8.63
C SER A 151 -15.06 -13.45 -9.88
N LYS A 152 -13.73 -13.39 -9.74
CA LYS A 152 -12.77 -13.64 -10.84
C LYS A 152 -12.42 -15.11 -11.03
N GLY A 153 -12.95 -16.01 -10.20
CA GLY A 153 -12.75 -17.46 -10.29
C GLY A 153 -11.28 -17.87 -10.14
N PRO A 154 -10.62 -17.56 -9.00
CA PRO A 154 -9.22 -17.92 -8.79
C PRO A 154 -9.05 -19.45 -8.81
N LYS A 155 -8.02 -19.91 -9.51
CA LYS A 155 -7.69 -21.35 -9.66
C LYS A 155 -7.00 -21.93 -8.42
N ASP A 156 -6.30 -21.08 -7.67
CA ASP A 156 -5.56 -21.45 -6.48
C ASP A 156 -5.45 -20.28 -5.49
N LEU A 157 -4.89 -20.55 -4.32
CA LEU A 157 -4.70 -19.56 -3.25
C LEU A 157 -3.74 -18.42 -3.65
N SER A 158 -2.73 -18.71 -4.48
CA SER A 158 -1.77 -17.68 -4.93
C SER A 158 -2.48 -16.65 -5.81
N GLN A 159 -3.35 -17.12 -6.71
CA GLN A 159 -4.16 -16.27 -7.55
C GLN A 159 -5.21 -15.51 -6.74
N LEU A 160 -5.86 -16.15 -5.76
CA LEU A 160 -6.79 -15.48 -4.83
C LEU A 160 -6.09 -14.35 -4.06
N ASN A 161 -4.94 -14.61 -3.44
CA ASN A 161 -4.18 -13.60 -2.70
C ASN A 161 -3.69 -12.46 -3.60
N SER A 162 -3.29 -12.76 -4.85
CA SER A 162 -2.89 -11.73 -5.82
C SER A 162 -4.07 -10.85 -6.24
N LEU A 163 -5.28 -11.41 -6.34
CA LEU A 163 -6.50 -10.65 -6.61
C LEU A 163 -6.93 -9.78 -5.42
N LEU A 164 -6.72 -10.25 -4.19
CA LEU A 164 -6.92 -9.45 -2.98
C LEU A 164 -5.96 -8.26 -2.94
N ASP A 165 -4.67 -8.45 -3.27
CA ASP A 165 -3.73 -7.32 -3.38
C ASP A 165 -4.13 -6.34 -4.50
N TYR A 166 -4.49 -6.86 -5.68
CA TYR A 166 -4.98 -6.05 -6.80
C TYR A 166 -6.24 -5.25 -6.47
N PHE A 167 -7.10 -5.75 -5.58
CA PHE A 167 -8.32 -5.06 -5.19
C PHE A 167 -8.07 -3.63 -4.68
N PHE A 168 -6.95 -3.38 -3.99
CA PHE A 168 -6.62 -2.03 -3.52
C PHE A 168 -6.58 -1.04 -4.68
N ILE A 169 -5.80 -1.32 -5.72
CA ILE A 169 -5.71 -0.39 -6.86
C ILE A 169 -7.01 -0.32 -7.65
N TYR A 170 -7.77 -1.42 -7.70
CA TYR A 170 -9.10 -1.47 -8.30
C TYR A 170 -10.08 -0.53 -7.61
N TYR A 171 -10.17 -0.65 -6.30
CA TYR A 171 -11.01 0.18 -5.46
C TYR A 171 -10.61 1.66 -5.57
N MET A 172 -9.32 1.97 -5.43
CA MET A 172 -8.82 3.34 -5.53
C MET A 172 -9.03 3.96 -6.92
N ASN A 173 -8.91 3.18 -8.00
CA ASN A 173 -9.24 3.64 -9.34
C ASN A 173 -10.73 3.97 -9.47
N SER A 174 -11.61 3.10 -8.97
CA SER A 174 -13.07 3.30 -9.05
C SER A 174 -13.53 4.60 -8.35
N LEU A 175 -12.87 4.97 -7.25
CA LEU A 175 -13.14 6.22 -6.53
C LEU A 175 -12.68 7.47 -7.29
N THR A 176 -11.69 7.34 -8.18
CA THR A 176 -10.98 8.48 -8.79
C THR A 176 -11.26 8.67 -10.28
N GLU A 177 -11.79 7.65 -10.96
CA GLU A 177 -12.02 7.65 -12.40
C GLU A 177 -12.96 8.78 -12.86
N GLY A 178 -14.04 9.00 -12.11
CA GLY A 178 -15.06 10.02 -12.37
C GLY A 178 -14.70 11.44 -11.94
N LEU A 179 -13.54 11.65 -11.28
CA LEU A 179 -13.10 12.98 -10.88
C LEU A 179 -12.74 13.83 -12.11
N LYS A 180 -12.77 15.16 -11.93
CA LYS A 180 -12.45 16.12 -13.00
C LYS A 180 -11.46 17.17 -12.50
N GLY A 181 -10.78 17.82 -13.45
CA GLY A 181 -9.86 18.91 -13.18
C GLY A 181 -8.76 18.54 -12.18
N GLU A 182 -8.48 19.46 -11.26
CA GLU A 182 -7.39 19.34 -10.30
C GLU A 182 -7.47 18.08 -9.44
N TRP A 183 -8.67 17.65 -9.00
CA TRP A 183 -8.81 16.45 -8.16
C TRP A 183 -8.36 15.18 -8.89
N LYS A 184 -8.66 15.06 -10.19
CA LYS A 184 -8.19 13.92 -11.00
C LYS A 184 -6.68 13.97 -11.20
N VAL A 185 -6.12 15.15 -11.42
CA VAL A 185 -4.67 15.35 -11.55
C VAL A 185 -3.96 14.95 -10.24
N SER A 186 -4.45 15.44 -9.09
CA SER A 186 -3.93 15.07 -7.77
C SER A 186 -4.02 13.56 -7.52
N ALA A 187 -5.16 12.93 -7.81
CA ALA A 187 -5.31 11.49 -7.61
C ALA A 187 -4.38 10.68 -8.51
N ASN A 188 -4.28 11.06 -9.79
CA ASN A 188 -3.36 10.41 -10.73
C ASN A 188 -1.89 10.61 -10.34
N SER A 189 -1.52 11.75 -9.75
CA SER A 189 -0.14 11.95 -9.27
C SER A 189 0.27 10.95 -8.19
N ILE A 190 -0.70 10.37 -7.45
CA ILE A 190 -0.47 9.36 -6.42
C ILE A 190 -0.57 7.94 -7.00
N LEU A 191 -1.54 7.69 -7.88
CA LEU A 191 -1.94 6.34 -8.28
C LEU A 191 -1.38 5.87 -9.63
N CYS A 192 -0.95 6.77 -10.52
CA CYS A 192 -0.65 6.43 -11.93
C CYS A 192 0.32 5.25 -12.07
N GLU A 193 1.50 5.35 -11.46
CA GLU A 193 2.51 4.30 -11.49
C GLU A 193 2.07 3.04 -10.73
N TYR A 194 1.23 3.16 -9.70
CA TYR A 194 0.64 1.99 -9.04
C TYR A 194 -0.34 1.24 -9.94
N LYS A 195 -1.17 1.94 -10.71
CA LYS A 195 -2.10 1.32 -11.68
C LYS A 195 -1.32 0.42 -12.63
N ASP A 196 -0.26 0.95 -13.20
CA ASP A 196 0.60 0.22 -14.13
C ASP A 196 1.36 -0.92 -13.44
N TYR A 197 1.93 -0.68 -12.26
CA TYR A 197 2.62 -1.72 -11.49
C TYR A 197 1.72 -2.91 -11.15
N TYR A 198 0.55 -2.67 -10.56
CA TYR A 198 -0.35 -3.73 -10.11
C TYR A 198 -0.87 -4.56 -11.30
N SER A 199 -1.21 -3.90 -12.41
CA SER A 199 -1.67 -4.59 -13.63
C SER A 199 -0.54 -5.37 -14.32
N ALA A 200 0.68 -4.81 -14.39
CA ALA A 200 1.83 -5.56 -14.88
C ALA A 200 2.18 -6.74 -13.98
N SER A 201 2.17 -6.54 -12.65
CA SER A 201 2.48 -7.57 -11.65
C SER A 201 1.52 -8.75 -11.72
N ILE A 202 0.21 -8.49 -11.80
CA ILE A 202 -0.78 -9.57 -11.89
C ILE A 202 -0.76 -10.26 -13.26
N ALA A 203 -0.50 -9.52 -14.34
CA ALA A 203 -0.32 -10.11 -15.68
C ALA A 203 0.90 -11.05 -15.72
N ILE A 204 2.02 -10.62 -15.15
CA ILE A 204 3.26 -11.40 -15.12
C ILE A 204 3.11 -12.64 -14.23
N ARG A 205 2.63 -12.48 -12.99
CA ARG A 205 2.62 -13.53 -11.98
C ARG A 205 1.46 -14.52 -12.14
N GLN A 206 0.28 -14.01 -12.50
CA GLN A 206 -0.96 -14.80 -12.51
C GLN A 206 -1.55 -15.00 -13.90
N LYS A 207 -0.92 -14.44 -14.95
CA LYS A 207 -1.40 -14.51 -16.34
C LYS A 207 -2.83 -13.96 -16.48
N LEU A 208 -3.14 -12.92 -15.70
CA LEU A 208 -4.43 -12.24 -15.70
C LEU A 208 -4.30 -10.88 -16.38
N ASN A 209 -5.13 -10.62 -17.38
CA ASN A 209 -5.25 -9.32 -18.01
C ASN A 209 -6.34 -8.50 -17.31
N LEU A 210 -5.94 -7.60 -16.41
CA LEU A 210 -6.85 -6.67 -15.74
C LEU A 210 -6.54 -5.23 -16.16
N GLY A 211 -7.58 -4.48 -16.53
CA GLY A 211 -7.45 -3.28 -17.38
C GLY A 211 -7.12 -1.94 -16.69
N ILE A 212 -6.76 -1.92 -15.41
CA ILE A 212 -6.45 -0.64 -14.74
C ILE A 212 -5.05 -0.20 -15.12
N ARG A 213 -4.96 0.88 -15.88
CA ARG A 213 -3.69 1.39 -16.43
C ARG A 213 -3.66 2.90 -16.39
N CYS A 214 -2.45 3.44 -16.48
CA CYS A 214 -2.22 4.88 -16.60
C CYS A 214 -1.37 5.19 -17.84
N ARG A 215 -0.12 4.73 -17.88
CA ARG A 215 0.82 4.95 -18.99
C ARG A 215 1.10 3.68 -19.79
N LEU A 216 0.87 2.50 -19.23
CA LEU A 216 0.95 1.26 -19.99
C LEU A 216 -0.23 1.15 -20.96
N ASN A 217 0.06 0.62 -22.15
CA ASN A 217 -0.97 0.32 -23.13
C ASN A 217 -1.67 -0.99 -22.76
N GLU A 218 -2.89 -1.18 -23.29
CA GLU A 218 -3.62 -2.43 -23.10
C GLU A 218 -2.88 -3.61 -23.71
N ASP A 219 -2.26 -3.41 -24.87
CA ASP A 219 -1.47 -4.42 -25.56
C ASP A 219 -0.25 -4.83 -24.72
N ASP A 220 0.40 -3.89 -24.02
CA ASP A 220 1.52 -4.23 -23.12
C ASP A 220 1.06 -5.22 -22.01
N ILE A 221 -0.09 -4.97 -21.40
CA ILE A 221 -0.64 -5.86 -20.35
C ILE A 221 -1.06 -7.21 -20.94
N ARG A 222 -1.67 -7.20 -22.13
CA ARG A 222 -2.08 -8.42 -22.84
C ARG A 222 -0.86 -9.29 -23.18
N ASP A 223 0.20 -8.68 -23.69
CA ASP A 223 1.46 -9.35 -24.03
C ASP A 223 2.13 -9.90 -22.76
N LEU A 224 2.18 -9.12 -21.66
CA LEU A 224 2.69 -9.60 -20.38
C LEU A 224 1.90 -10.81 -19.86
N SER A 225 0.57 -10.79 -19.99
CA SER A 225 -0.29 -11.88 -19.52
C SER A 225 -0.18 -13.16 -20.38
N SER A 226 0.17 -13.02 -21.66
CA SER A 226 0.30 -14.14 -22.61
C SER A 226 1.73 -14.65 -22.78
N SER A 227 2.71 -13.92 -22.24
CA SER A 227 4.13 -14.30 -22.24
C SER A 227 4.36 -15.70 -21.67
N LYS A 228 5.28 -16.44 -22.29
CA LYS A 228 5.63 -17.82 -21.93
C LYS A 228 7.00 -17.94 -21.28
N SER A 229 7.83 -16.90 -21.37
CA SER A 229 9.20 -16.91 -20.84
C SER A 229 9.55 -15.61 -20.11
N SER A 230 10.55 -15.70 -19.24
CA SER A 230 11.10 -14.53 -18.55
C SER A 230 11.73 -13.52 -19.50
N GLU A 231 12.30 -13.99 -20.60
CA GLU A 231 12.91 -13.13 -21.62
C GLU A 231 11.86 -12.34 -22.39
N GLU A 232 10.72 -12.95 -22.74
CA GLU A 232 9.60 -12.23 -23.34
C GLU A 232 9.10 -11.11 -22.42
N ILE A 233 8.94 -11.40 -21.12
CA ILE A 233 8.50 -10.42 -20.12
C ILE A 233 9.46 -9.23 -20.07
N THR A 234 10.78 -9.48 -19.94
CA THR A 234 11.75 -8.39 -19.86
C THR A 234 11.85 -7.61 -21.16
N ASN A 235 11.68 -8.26 -22.33
CA ASN A 235 11.63 -7.60 -23.62
C ASN A 235 10.40 -6.70 -23.79
N ILE A 236 9.23 -7.11 -23.30
CA ILE A 236 8.02 -6.28 -23.28
C ILE A 236 8.25 -5.07 -22.37
N LEU A 237 8.70 -5.29 -21.12
CA LEU A 237 8.99 -4.20 -20.18
C LEU A 237 10.01 -3.19 -20.72
N ARG A 238 11.00 -3.65 -21.49
CA ARG A 238 12.02 -2.79 -22.14
C ARG A 238 11.43 -1.84 -23.18
N ARG A 239 10.27 -2.15 -23.76
CA ARG A 239 9.59 -1.29 -24.75
C ARG A 239 8.66 -0.27 -24.10
N THR A 240 8.35 -0.42 -22.82
CA THR A 240 7.47 0.48 -22.10
C THR A 240 8.17 1.79 -21.73
N VAL A 241 7.37 2.79 -21.33
CA VAL A 241 7.85 4.08 -20.80
C VAL A 241 8.71 3.94 -19.54
N TYR A 242 8.66 2.79 -18.86
CA TYR A 242 9.37 2.52 -17.61
C TYR A 242 10.77 1.94 -17.81
N SER A 243 11.14 1.55 -19.03
CA SER A 243 12.38 0.82 -19.35
C SER A 243 13.65 1.36 -18.69
N ARG A 244 13.82 2.69 -18.62
CA ARG A 244 15.00 3.33 -18.03
C ARG A 244 15.07 3.26 -16.50
N ASN A 245 13.95 2.97 -15.85
CA ASN A 245 13.82 2.92 -14.39
C ASN A 245 13.72 1.49 -13.84
N LEU A 246 13.63 0.50 -14.72
CA LEU A 246 13.51 -0.91 -14.31
C LEU A 246 14.86 -1.61 -14.35
N ASP A 247 15.14 -2.39 -13.30
CA ASP A 247 16.20 -3.39 -13.32
C ASP A 247 15.70 -4.64 -14.07
N LEU A 248 16.08 -4.76 -15.34
CA LEU A 248 15.65 -5.84 -16.22
C LEU A 248 16.57 -7.07 -16.16
N SER A 249 17.39 -7.23 -15.12
CA SER A 249 18.24 -8.41 -14.91
C SER A 249 17.43 -9.69 -14.67
N SER A 250 16.25 -9.58 -14.05
CA SER A 250 15.33 -10.68 -13.81
C SER A 250 13.89 -10.16 -13.67
N ILE A 251 12.88 -11.05 -13.75
CA ILE A 251 11.48 -10.68 -13.48
C ILE A 251 11.34 -10.11 -12.06
N TYR A 252 11.99 -10.74 -11.08
CA TYR A 252 11.89 -10.32 -9.68
C TYR A 252 12.48 -8.92 -9.49
N SER A 253 13.65 -8.67 -10.08
CA SER A 253 14.29 -7.34 -10.07
C SER A 253 13.44 -6.30 -10.79
N ALA A 254 12.82 -6.67 -11.92
CA ALA A 254 11.98 -5.77 -12.69
C ALA A 254 10.73 -5.37 -11.92
N LEU A 255 10.04 -6.33 -11.30
CA LEU A 255 8.86 -6.04 -10.47
C LEU A 255 9.23 -5.29 -9.18
N ALA A 256 10.36 -5.60 -8.56
CA ALA A 256 10.83 -4.90 -7.37
C ALA A 256 11.17 -3.43 -7.67
N SER A 257 11.95 -3.17 -8.72
CA SER A 257 12.28 -1.81 -9.16
C SER A 257 11.05 -1.03 -9.64
N PHE A 258 10.09 -1.68 -10.31
CA PHE A 258 8.82 -1.06 -10.67
C PHE A 258 8.00 -0.68 -9.43
N HIS A 259 7.94 -1.56 -8.43
CA HIS A 259 7.27 -1.26 -7.17
C HIS A 259 7.90 -0.07 -6.46
N THR A 260 9.24 -0.02 -6.36
CA THR A 260 9.97 1.11 -5.77
C THR A 260 9.73 2.41 -6.55
N LEU A 261 9.70 2.34 -7.88
CA LEU A 261 9.37 3.50 -8.72
C LEU A 261 7.96 4.02 -8.41
N ALA A 262 6.97 3.12 -8.33
CA ALA A 262 5.60 3.49 -7.99
C ALA A 262 5.50 4.11 -6.58
N ARG A 263 6.18 3.54 -5.59
CA ARG A 263 6.28 4.11 -4.22
C ARG A 263 6.86 5.51 -4.22
N SER A 264 7.96 5.72 -4.95
CA SER A 264 8.66 7.00 -5.01
C SER A 264 7.83 8.08 -5.71
N ALA A 265 7.26 7.76 -6.87
CA ALA A 265 6.36 8.66 -7.59
C ALA A 265 5.15 9.03 -6.73
N SER A 266 4.56 8.03 -6.06
CA SER A 266 3.40 8.24 -5.19
C SER A 266 3.70 9.12 -3.98
N ARG A 267 4.89 9.01 -3.37
CA ARG A 267 5.32 9.94 -2.30
C ARG A 267 5.36 11.38 -2.80
N VAL A 268 5.97 11.60 -3.97
CA VAL A 268 6.07 12.95 -4.57
C VAL A 268 4.67 13.49 -4.88
N GLY A 269 3.81 12.67 -5.49
CA GLY A 269 2.40 12.99 -5.72
C GLY A 269 1.67 13.35 -4.42
N ALA A 270 1.80 12.51 -3.40
CA ALA A 270 1.17 12.67 -2.10
C ALA A 270 1.63 13.93 -1.35
N LEU A 271 2.87 14.39 -1.54
CA LEU A 271 3.32 15.68 -1.02
C LEU A 271 2.73 16.84 -1.81
N SER A 272 2.64 16.71 -3.14
CA SER A 272 2.18 17.78 -4.03
C SER A 272 0.68 18.11 -3.87
N VAL A 273 -0.16 17.15 -3.47
CA VAL A 273 -1.61 17.42 -3.28
C VAL A 273 -1.89 18.48 -2.21
N PHE A 274 -0.97 18.71 -1.27
CA PHE A 274 -1.10 19.74 -0.23
C PHE A 274 -0.77 21.16 -0.70
N MET A 275 -0.12 21.27 -1.86
CA MET A 275 0.23 22.55 -2.51
C MET A 275 -0.89 23.07 -3.42
N GLY A 276 -1.89 22.23 -3.70
CA GLY A 276 -3.05 22.59 -4.53
C GLY A 276 -4.18 23.27 -3.75
N SER A 277 -5.37 23.20 -4.32
CA SER A 277 -6.60 23.83 -3.82
C SER A 277 -6.93 23.43 -2.38
N PRO A 278 -7.34 24.40 -1.54
CA PRO A 278 -7.69 24.15 -0.14
C PRO A 278 -8.97 23.32 0.05
N PHE A 279 -9.71 23.00 -1.02
CA PHE A 279 -10.95 22.23 -0.99
C PHE A 279 -10.83 20.90 -1.76
N ASN A 280 -9.68 20.24 -1.67
CA ASN A 280 -9.40 19.01 -2.41
C ASN A 280 -9.55 17.77 -1.53
N PRO A 281 -10.60 16.92 -1.69
CA PRO A 281 -10.76 15.72 -0.87
C PRO A 281 -9.63 14.69 -1.05
N ILE A 282 -8.83 14.82 -2.11
CA ILE A 282 -7.66 13.97 -2.37
C ILE A 282 -6.52 14.23 -1.39
N VAL A 283 -6.55 15.31 -0.61
CA VAL A 283 -5.62 15.49 0.52
C VAL A 283 -5.69 14.34 1.54
N ALA A 284 -6.86 13.70 1.70
CA ALA A 284 -7.02 12.50 2.51
C ALA A 284 -6.24 11.30 1.92
N MET A 285 -6.20 11.19 0.59
CA MET A 285 -5.38 10.19 -0.12
C MET A 285 -3.90 10.48 0.08
N GLY A 286 -3.49 11.75 -0.06
CA GLY A 286 -2.11 12.17 0.13
C GLY A 286 -1.60 11.81 1.52
N VAL A 287 -2.32 12.17 2.59
CA VAL A 287 -1.87 11.83 3.94
C VAL A 287 -1.93 10.33 4.23
N SER A 288 -2.94 9.62 3.74
CA SER A 288 -3.04 8.16 3.94
C SER A 288 -1.90 7.42 3.24
N GLN A 289 -1.51 7.87 2.05
CA GLN A 289 -0.35 7.37 1.32
C GLN A 289 0.95 7.64 2.08
N LEU A 290 1.14 8.85 2.63
CA LEU A 290 2.33 9.17 3.41
C LEU A 290 2.43 8.32 4.68
N ILE A 291 1.32 8.14 5.41
CA ILE A 291 1.28 7.24 6.58
C ILE A 291 1.71 5.83 6.18
N ARG A 292 1.15 5.28 5.10
CA ARG A 292 1.53 3.95 4.59
C ARG A 292 3.02 3.88 4.27
N LEU A 293 3.51 4.80 3.44
CA LEU A 293 4.89 4.76 2.95
C LEU A 293 5.90 4.98 4.09
N ASP A 294 5.60 5.85 5.05
CA ASP A 294 6.43 6.06 6.23
C ASP A 294 6.54 4.77 7.05
N THR A 295 5.42 4.08 7.30
CA THR A 295 5.42 2.80 8.01
C THR A 295 6.20 1.73 7.27
N GLU A 296 6.01 1.60 5.94
CA GLU A 296 6.76 0.65 5.12
C GLU A 296 8.27 0.95 5.13
N ASP A 297 8.67 2.22 5.00
CA ASP A 297 10.08 2.62 5.01
C ASP A 297 10.74 2.38 6.38
N LEU A 298 10.03 2.65 7.48
CA LEU A 298 10.53 2.36 8.84
C LEU A 298 10.71 0.86 9.09
N ILE A 299 9.74 0.04 8.68
CA ILE A 299 9.82 -1.43 8.79
C ILE A 299 10.97 -1.97 7.92
N MET A 300 11.12 -1.43 6.71
CA MET A 300 12.21 -1.80 5.81
C MET A 300 13.58 -1.45 6.40
N LEU A 301 13.72 -0.25 6.97
CA LEU A 301 14.96 0.16 7.65
C LEU A 301 15.27 -0.73 8.85
N LEU A 302 14.30 -0.98 9.73
CA LEU A 302 14.47 -1.85 10.89
C LEU A 302 14.95 -3.26 10.49
N ASN A 303 14.28 -3.88 9.52
CA ASN A 303 14.66 -5.20 9.03
C ASN A 303 15.99 -5.20 8.30
N GLY A 304 16.22 -4.22 7.42
CA GLY A 304 17.46 -4.07 6.67
C GLY A 304 18.66 -3.94 7.59
N THR A 305 18.57 -3.08 8.60
CA THR A 305 19.63 -2.89 9.59
C THR A 305 19.83 -4.14 10.45
N LYS A 306 18.76 -4.83 10.86
CA LYS A 306 18.86 -6.12 11.58
C LYS A 306 19.59 -7.19 10.75
N LEU A 307 19.36 -7.21 9.44
CA LEU A 307 19.97 -8.14 8.50
C LEU A 307 21.38 -7.71 8.05
N GLY A 308 21.91 -6.58 8.53
CA GLY A 308 23.24 -6.09 8.18
C GLY A 308 23.35 -5.54 6.76
N TYR A 309 22.25 -5.10 6.16
CA TYR A 309 22.29 -4.43 4.85
C TYR A 309 23.02 -3.09 4.95
N LEU A 310 23.84 -2.80 3.93
CA LEU A 310 24.51 -1.51 3.82
C LEU A 310 23.47 -0.39 3.60
N PRO A 311 23.60 0.77 4.28
CA PRO A 311 22.68 1.90 4.14
C PRO A 311 22.45 2.32 2.69
N GLU A 312 23.48 2.34 1.86
CA GLU A 312 23.38 2.70 0.44
C GLU A 312 22.48 1.76 -0.37
N ARG A 313 22.44 0.47 -0.01
CA ARG A 313 21.51 -0.47 -0.64
C ARG A 313 20.08 -0.20 -0.18
N LEU A 314 19.88 0.09 1.10
CA LEU A 314 18.55 0.39 1.65
C LEU A 314 17.92 1.65 1.05
N LYS A 315 18.73 2.68 0.74
CA LYS A 315 18.27 3.88 0.02
C LYS A 315 17.54 3.53 -1.28
N GLY A 316 18.06 2.56 -2.04
CA GLY A 316 17.49 2.12 -3.31
C GLY A 316 16.14 1.41 -3.21
N TYR A 317 15.69 1.03 -2.02
CA TYR A 317 14.39 0.36 -1.81
C TYR A 317 13.35 1.25 -1.14
N MET A 318 13.76 2.39 -0.57
CA MET A 318 12.86 3.31 0.12
C MET A 318 12.02 4.14 -0.85
N SER A 319 10.88 4.63 -0.38
CA SER A 319 10.03 5.52 -1.17
C SER A 319 10.55 6.97 -1.25
N PHE A 320 11.59 7.31 -0.49
CA PHE A 320 12.23 8.60 -0.56
C PHE A 320 13.32 8.64 -1.63
N GLN A 321 13.30 9.68 -2.45
CA GLN A 321 14.44 10.05 -3.28
C GLN A 321 15.51 10.70 -2.39
N LEU A 322 16.36 9.85 -1.81
CA LEU A 322 17.53 10.21 -1.03
C LEU A 322 18.73 10.34 -1.97
N ILE A 323 19.54 11.38 -1.76
CA ILE A 323 20.82 11.61 -2.44
C ILE A 323 21.91 11.01 -1.56
#